data_AF-A0A1X3P8B2-F1
#
_entry.id   AF-A0A1X3P8B2-F1
#
_cell.length_a   1.000
_cell.length_b   1.000
_cell.length_c   1.000
_cell.angle_alpha   90.00
_cell.angle_beta   90.00
_cell.angle_gamma   90.00
#
_symmetry.space_group_name_H-M   'P 1'
#
loop_
_entity.id
_entity.type
_entity.pdbx_description
1 polymer ?
#
loop_
_entity_poly.entity_id
_entity_poly.type
_entity_poly.pdbx_seq_one_letter_code
_entity_poly.pdbx_strand_id
1 'polypeptide(L)'
;MNTGGPLMYSTTFWKDAAERAVATIAQTWAALIVVAVGGEITGVIDHASIDWAGIGITGLIAGLLSVLKAIGAGASDGNAGIGSLNVPRERSGGDQPGQ
;
A
#
# COMPACT_ATOMS: atom_id res chain seq x y z
N MET A 1 -12.36 20.99 17.81
CA MET A 1 -11.26 20.39 18.59
C MET A 1 -10.15 20.03 17.61
N ASN A 2 -9.01 20.72 17.72
CA ASN A 2 -7.85 20.54 16.87
C ASN A 2 -6.92 19.52 17.54
N THR A 3 -6.89 18.27 17.06
CA THR A 3 -5.98 17.23 17.57
C THR A 3 -4.65 17.33 16.84
N GLY A 4 -3.87 18.37 17.16
CA GLY A 4 -2.56 18.67 16.57
C GLY A 4 -1.42 17.73 16.99
N GLY A 5 -1.66 16.42 17.06
CA GLY A 5 -0.60 15.41 17.14
C GLY A 5 -0.17 14.99 15.72
N PRO A 6 1.11 14.67 15.46
CA PRO A 6 1.52 14.28 14.11
C PRO A 6 0.76 13.01 13.72
N LEU A 7 -0.07 13.11 12.66
CA LEU A 7 -1.00 12.08 12.21
C LEU A 7 -0.33 10.72 11.99
N MET A 8 0.98 10.73 11.67
CA MET A 8 1.84 9.55 11.52
C MET A 8 2.04 8.72 12.80
N TYR A 9 1.78 9.26 14.00
CA TYR A 9 1.80 8.49 15.25
C TYR A 9 0.43 7.93 15.63
N SER A 10 -0.61 8.18 14.82
CA SER A 10 -1.92 7.62 15.04
C SER A 10 -1.92 6.11 14.80
N THR A 11 -2.63 5.37 15.64
CA THR A 11 -2.88 3.93 15.46
C THR A 11 -3.62 3.65 14.15
N THR A 12 -4.44 4.59 13.66
CA THR A 12 -5.14 4.47 12.38
C THR A 12 -4.19 4.50 11.19
N PHE A 13 -3.17 5.37 11.23
CA PHE A 13 -2.16 5.46 10.18
C PHE A 13 -1.34 4.17 10.10
N TRP A 14 -0.86 3.67 11.23
CA TRP A 14 -0.08 2.43 11.27
C TRP A 14 -0.90 1.19 10.90
N LYS A 15 -2.18 1.15 11.26
CA LYS A 15 -3.10 0.11 10.79
C LYS A 15 -3.20 0.10 9.26
N ASP A 16 -3.45 1.26 8.67
CA ASP A 16 -3.60 1.38 7.21
C ASP A 16 -2.28 1.08 6.48
N ALA A 17 -1.15 1.54 7.02
CA ALA A 17 0.18 1.20 6.49
C ALA A 17 0.47 -0.31 6.56
N ALA A 18 0.06 -0.97 7.64
CA ALA A 18 0.23 -2.42 7.81
C ALA A 18 -0.65 -3.22 6.85
N GLU A 19 -1.94 -2.86 6.72
CA GLU A 19 -2.86 -3.50 5.77
C GLU A 19 -2.33 -3.42 4.34
N ARG A 20 -1.78 -2.26 3.96
CA ARG A 20 -1.18 -2.06 2.63
C ARG A 20 0.13 -2.79 2.44
N ALA A 21 0.97 -2.88 3.48
CA ALA A 21 2.18 -3.68 3.43
C ALA A 21 1.85 -5.16 3.18
N VAL A 22 0.87 -5.70 3.91
CA VAL A 22 0.42 -7.11 3.74
C VAL A 22 -0.18 -7.32 2.36
N ALA A 23 -1.05 -6.41 1.88
CA ALA A 23 -1.61 -6.49 0.53
C ALA A 23 -0.52 -6.46 -0.54
N THR A 24 0.50 -5.61 -0.38
CA THR A 24 1.64 -5.52 -1.31
C THR A 24 2.47 -6.80 -1.32
N ILE A 25 2.73 -7.40 -0.15
CA ILE A 25 3.42 -8.69 -0.03
C ILE A 25 2.64 -9.76 -0.81
N ALA A 26 1.34 -9.87 -0.56
CA ALA A 26 0.49 -10.86 -1.21
C ALA A 26 0.43 -10.67 -2.74
N GLN A 27 0.27 -9.43 -3.22
CA GLN A 27 0.26 -9.11 -4.65
C GLN A 27 1.61 -9.41 -5.30
N THR A 28 2.72 -9.09 -4.62
CA THR A 28 4.07 -9.35 -5.12
C THR A 28 4.33 -10.85 -5.22
N TRP A 29 3.98 -11.63 -4.19
CA TRP A 29 4.10 -13.09 -4.23
C TRP A 29 3.21 -13.70 -5.31
N ALA A 30 1.95 -13.27 -5.43
CA ALA A 30 1.05 -13.76 -6.47
C ALA A 30 1.62 -13.49 -7.88
N ALA A 31 2.13 -12.29 -8.13
CA ALA A 31 2.77 -11.95 -9.40
C ALA A 31 4.00 -12.83 -9.66
N LEU A 32 4.89 -12.99 -8.68
CA LEU A 32 6.09 -13.82 -8.83
C LEU A 32 5.75 -15.30 -9.04
N ILE A 33 4.73 -15.84 -8.38
CA ILE A 33 4.26 -17.22 -8.58
C ILE A 33 3.66 -17.38 -9.98
N VAL A 34 2.81 -16.46 -10.42
CA VAL A 34 2.23 -16.48 -11.77
C VAL A 34 3.33 -16.50 -12.82
N VAL A 35 4.37 -15.69 -12.65
CA VAL A 35 5.45 -15.66 -13.62
C VAL A 35 6.39 -16.87 -13.52
N ALA A 36 6.66 -17.36 -12.30
CA ALA A 36 7.45 -18.58 -12.09
C ALA A 36 6.77 -19.82 -12.70
N VAL A 37 5.43 -19.92 -12.63
CA VAL A 37 4.65 -21.02 -13.22
C VAL A 37 4.41 -20.80 -14.72
N GLY A 38 4.28 -19.55 -15.17
CA GLY A 38 4.05 -19.17 -16.56
C GLY A 38 5.28 -19.28 -17.47
N GLY A 39 6.48 -19.44 -16.91
CA GLY A 39 7.70 -19.76 -17.66
C GLY A 39 8.40 -18.58 -18.36
N GLU A 40 7.93 -17.34 -18.18
CA GLU A 40 8.43 -16.17 -18.92
C GLU A 40 9.61 -15.43 -18.25
N ILE A 41 10.01 -15.77 -17.01
CA ILE A 41 11.19 -15.15 -16.37
C ILE A 41 12.41 -16.06 -16.47
N THR A 42 13.35 -15.66 -17.32
CA THR A 42 14.66 -16.27 -17.59
C THR A 42 15.72 -16.02 -16.50
N GLY A 43 15.33 -15.66 -15.27
CA GLY A 43 16.28 -15.28 -14.20
C GLY A 43 15.91 -15.66 -12.76
N VAL A 44 14.69 -16.16 -12.51
CA VAL A 44 14.23 -16.67 -11.19
C VAL A 44 14.13 -18.20 -11.21
N ILE A 45 14.12 -18.79 -12.39
CA ILE A 45 14.01 -20.22 -12.63
C ILE A 45 15.38 -20.64 -13.14
N ASP A 46 16.34 -20.86 -12.24
CA ASP A 46 17.49 -21.65 -12.64
C ASP A 46 16.98 -23.07 -12.92
N HIS A 47 17.49 -23.66 -13.99
CA HIS A 47 16.93 -24.82 -14.67
C HIS A 47 16.42 -25.90 -13.67
N ALA A 48 15.10 -26.15 -13.68
CA ALA A 48 14.37 -27.21 -12.96
C ALA A 48 13.87 -26.98 -11.52
N SER A 49 14.02 -25.80 -10.91
CA SER A 49 13.39 -25.55 -9.58
C SER A 49 12.95 -24.11 -9.35
N ILE A 50 11.76 -23.94 -8.74
CA ILE A 50 11.25 -22.65 -8.28
C ILE A 50 12.05 -22.20 -7.05
N ASP A 51 12.70 -21.04 -7.13
CA ASP A 51 13.38 -20.42 -5.98
C ASP A 51 12.37 -19.77 -5.02
N TRP A 52 11.83 -20.58 -4.12
CA TRP A 52 10.91 -20.14 -3.07
C TRP A 52 11.54 -19.15 -2.10
N ALA A 53 12.86 -19.22 -1.88
CA ALA A 53 13.56 -18.32 -0.98
C ALA A 53 13.65 -16.91 -1.59
N GLY A 54 14.02 -16.81 -2.86
CA GLY A 54 14.03 -15.55 -3.61
C GLY A 54 12.66 -14.90 -3.70
N ILE A 55 11.60 -15.68 -3.94
CA ILE A 55 10.21 -15.18 -3.96
C ILE A 55 9.80 -14.64 -2.58
N GLY A 56 10.12 -15.40 -1.52
CA GLY A 56 9.85 -14.99 -0.14
C GLY A 56 10.50 -13.65 0.21
N ILE A 57 11.82 -13.54 -0.01
CA ILE A 57 12.60 -12.32 0.28
C ILE A 57 12.09 -11.13 -0.53
N THR A 58 11.80 -11.32 -1.81
CA THR A 58 11.33 -10.23 -2.69
C THR A 58 10.00 -9.65 -2.22
N GLY A 59 9.05 -10.49 -1.81
CA GLY A 59 7.79 -10.00 -1.24
C GLY A 59 7.98 -9.25 0.07
N LEU A 60 8.87 -9.70 0.96
CA LEU A 60 9.19 -9.00 2.20
C LEU A 60 9.81 -7.62 1.96
N ILE A 61 10.74 -7.52 1.00
CA ILE A 61 11.32 -6.22 0.58
C ILE A 61 10.23 -5.31 0.01
N ALA A 62 9.32 -5.84 -0.81
CA ALA A 62 8.20 -5.07 -1.34
C ALA A 62 7.27 -4.55 -0.24
N GLY A 63 6.98 -5.38 0.78
CA GLY A 63 6.25 -4.97 1.98
C GLY A 63 6.95 -3.87 2.75
N LEU A 64 8.26 -4.00 2.98
CA LEU A 64 9.07 -2.96 3.62
C LEU A 64 9.03 -1.64 2.85
N LEU A 65 9.21 -1.69 1.52
CA LEU A 65 9.11 -0.52 0.66
C LEU A 65 7.71 0.12 0.68
N SER A 66 6.65 -0.67 0.88
CA SER A 66 5.29 -0.15 1.08
C SER A 66 5.19 0.66 2.38
N VAL A 67 5.77 0.18 3.47
CA VAL A 67 5.81 0.93 4.74
C VAL A 67 6.63 2.21 4.60
N LEU A 68 7.79 2.16 3.95
CA LEU A 68 8.59 3.37 3.68
C LEU A 68 7.83 4.40 2.86
N LYS A 69 7.08 3.95 1.84
CA LYS A 69 6.21 4.82 1.05
C LYS A 69 5.08 5.43 1.89
N ALA A 70 4.48 4.66 2.80
CA ALA A 70 3.47 5.17 3.72
C ALA A 70 4.03 6.26 4.65
N ILE A 71 5.25 6.06 5.19
CA ILE A 71 5.95 7.06 6.01
C ILE A 71 6.21 8.34 5.19
N GLY A 72 6.73 8.19 3.97
CA GLY A 72 6.96 9.32 3.06
C GLY A 72 5.67 10.08 2.72
N ALA A 73 4.56 9.39 2.51
CA ALA A 73 3.26 10.02 2.27
C ALA A 73 2.71 10.73 3.53
N GLY A 74 2.82 10.11 4.69
CA GLY A 74 2.35 10.64 5.97
C GLY A 74 3.05 11.93 6.40
N ALA A 75 4.27 12.18 5.93
CA ALA A 75 4.99 13.44 6.16
C ALA A 75 4.34 14.66 5.46
N SER A 76 3.58 14.44 4.39
CA SER A 76 2.90 15.50 3.65
C SER A 76 1.49 15.79 4.18
N ASP A 77 0.64 14.75 4.27
CA ASP A 77 -0.80 14.92 4.49
C ASP A 77 -1.35 14.07 5.65
N GLY A 78 -0.49 13.35 6.39
CA GLY A 78 -0.89 12.43 7.46
C GLY A 78 -1.66 11.18 7.00
N ASN A 79 -1.86 11.03 5.69
CA ASN A 79 -2.43 9.83 5.07
C ASN A 79 -1.31 8.82 4.76
N ALA A 80 -1.57 7.52 5.00
CA ALA A 80 -0.62 6.46 4.64
C ALA A 80 -0.53 6.24 3.11
N GLY A 81 -1.23 7.03 2.29
CA GLY A 81 -1.30 6.91 0.85
C GLY A 81 -0.99 8.17 0.06
N ILE A 82 -0.25 7.98 -1.04
CA ILE A 82 0.02 8.99 -2.08
C ILE A 82 -1.25 9.38 -2.85
N GLY A 83 -2.31 8.56 -2.79
CA GLY A 83 -3.62 8.88 -3.36
C GLY A 83 -4.63 9.25 -2.27
N SER A 84 -4.48 10.42 -1.64
CA SER A 84 -5.61 11.04 -0.96
C SER A 84 -6.53 11.58 -2.04
N LEU A 85 -7.54 10.80 -2.45
CA LEU A 85 -8.75 11.40 -2.98
C LEU A 85 -9.36 12.17 -1.81
N ASN A 86 -8.94 13.42 -1.64
CA ASN A 86 -9.72 14.42 -0.95
C ASN A 86 -11.00 14.61 -1.78
N VAL A 87 -11.93 13.66 -1.66
CA VAL A 87 -13.29 13.84 -2.14
C VAL A 87 -13.81 14.99 -1.29
N PRO A 88 -14.07 16.18 -1.87
CA PRO A 88 -14.79 17.19 -1.13
C PRO A 88 -16.09 16.51 -0.73
N ARG A 89 -16.35 16.37 0.58
CA ARG A 89 -17.72 16.10 1.00
C ARG A 89 -18.49 17.34 0.59
N GLU A 90 -19.02 17.34 -0.63
CA GLU A 90 -20.11 18.21 -0.98
C GLU A 90 -21.17 17.99 0.07
N ARG A 91 -21.29 19.01 0.90
CA ARG A 91 -22.33 19.16 1.89
C ARG A 91 -23.63 19.23 1.09
N SER A 92 -24.24 18.08 0.83
CA SER A 92 -25.66 18.01 0.47
C SER A 92 -26.42 18.62 1.64
N GLY A 93 -26.67 19.90 1.53
CA GLY A 93 -27.02 20.80 2.62
C GLY A 93 -27.25 22.18 2.04
N GLY A 94 -28.31 22.29 1.26
CA GLY A 94 -28.80 23.51 0.65
C GLY A 94 -30.17 23.27 0.04
N ASP A 95 -31.17 23.08 0.90
CA ASP A 95 -32.51 23.57 0.61
C ASP A 95 -32.39 24.98 0.01
N GLN A 96 -32.81 25.17 -1.23
CA GLN A 96 -33.11 26.50 -1.75
C GLN A 96 -34.63 26.70 -1.72
N PRO A 97 -35.17 27.33 -0.66
CA PRO A 97 -36.49 27.93 -0.74
C PRO A 97 -36.36 29.25 -1.52
N GLY A 98 -37.02 29.29 -2.68
CA GLY A 98 -37.44 30.48 -3.41
C GLY A 98 -36.40 31.57 -3.67
N GLN A 99 -35.91 31.65 -4.91
CA GLN A 99 -35.91 32.87 -5.75
C GLN A 99 -36.02 32.46 -7.21
#